data_AF-A0A0H2SVV1-F1
#
_entry.id   AF-A0A0H2SVV1-F1
#
_cell.length_a   1.000
_cell.length_b   1.000
_cell.length_c   1.000
_cell.angle_alpha   90.00
_cell.angle_beta   90.00
_cell.angle_gamma   90.00
#
_symmetry.space_group_name_H-M   'P 1'
#
loop_
_entity.id
_entity.type
_entity.pdbx_description
1 polymer ?
#
loop_
_entity_poly.entity_id
_entity_poly.type
_entity_poly.pdbx_seq_one_letter_code
_entity_poly.pdbx_strand_id
1 'polypeptide(L)'
;CALEIQNEKYDQILFTSQQLQDWRDRQWAADLFRFKLRSTTLLFVGYGSDEPQVLHTIQKVFEETKDDFDNNNVGSENDTIFKEYSNIPIISSYEKDPSFVHKYIARSYCESIKNIKNSSWKDLILTESTDENLSADSLMRKIYNEVLVKLVSEALDYSSKETNATFTAYVPIAKYLLKNIRKSFKDNKSDGEKKKFKDLIFNIDDNLKIPYPEIIKFFSYVKGDAKKYFSVRNNKEAYSELIFLLYILFELENGDMELKDNFVKVFNKIIYFSFDKSNVYEEDKSNKDFILFLLGNVSIVEDSERIRKKIENDNLENKHKEISIHNGYILTWKSIFQDYDDLTIEGIKNRIKDCIQRPRKYVAKERKSINKRFKNYKLSSERSSTNDVSNT
;
A
#
# COMPACT_ATOMS: atom_id res chain seq x y z
N CYS A 1 24.13 16.74 35.83
CA CYS A 1 23.66 16.23 34.52
C CYS A 1 23.79 14.71 34.38
N ALA A 2 24.93 14.13 34.00
CA ALA A 2 25.03 12.66 33.80
C ALA A 2 24.71 11.83 35.06
N LEU A 3 25.15 12.31 36.23
CA LEU A 3 24.82 11.75 37.55
C LEU A 3 23.35 11.97 37.98
N GLU A 4 22.68 13.00 37.47
CA GLU A 4 21.27 13.27 37.78
C GLU A 4 20.34 12.43 36.90
N ILE A 5 20.74 12.21 35.64
CA ILE A 5 20.10 11.27 34.70
C ILE A 5 20.20 9.83 35.23
N GLN A 6 21.36 9.42 35.76
CA GLN A 6 21.53 8.12 36.42
C GLN A 6 20.67 7.95 37.68
N ASN A 7 20.29 9.05 38.33
CA ASN A 7 19.47 9.05 39.54
C ASN A 7 17.98 9.35 39.26
N GLU A 8 17.55 9.29 37.99
CA GLU A 8 16.16 9.51 37.55
C GLU A 8 15.56 10.88 37.92
N LYS A 9 16.41 11.88 38.21
CA LYS A 9 15.97 13.23 38.59
C LYS A 9 15.82 14.14 37.37
N TYR A 10 15.05 13.70 36.38
CA TYR A 10 14.88 14.41 35.11
C TYR A 10 14.23 15.79 35.27
N ASP A 11 13.32 15.93 36.24
CA ASP A 11 12.55 17.15 36.50
C ASP A 11 13.38 18.30 37.08
N GLN A 12 14.62 18.02 37.49
CA GLN A 12 15.52 19.02 38.12
C GLN A 12 16.59 19.54 37.14
N ILE A 13 16.63 19.00 35.93
CA ILE A 13 17.65 19.35 34.95
C ILE A 13 17.16 20.54 34.12
N LEU A 14 17.51 21.75 34.57
CA LEU A 14 17.31 22.96 33.78
C LEU A 14 18.54 23.19 32.90
N PHE A 15 18.39 23.05 31.58
CA PHE A 15 19.43 23.43 30.63
C PHE A 15 19.28 24.90 30.24
N THR A 16 20.38 25.65 30.28
CA THR A 16 20.40 27.00 29.70
C THR A 16 20.46 26.93 28.17
N SER A 17 20.01 27.99 27.50
CA SER A 17 20.10 28.14 26.03
C SER A 17 21.51 27.85 25.49
N GLN A 18 22.55 28.27 26.22
CA GLN A 18 23.95 28.05 25.85
C GLN A 18 24.36 26.57 26.00
N GLN A 19 23.88 25.88 27.05
CA GLN A 19 24.13 24.44 27.22
C GLN A 19 23.41 23.58 26.17
N LEU A 20 22.29 24.07 25.64
CA LEU A 20 21.57 23.48 24.51
C LEU A 20 22.21 23.81 23.15
N GLN A 21 23.17 24.74 23.08
CA GLN A 21 23.92 25.02 21.86
C GLN A 21 25.19 24.15 21.78
N ASP A 22 25.86 23.93 22.92
CA ASP A 22 27.14 23.22 23.01
C ASP A 22 27.01 21.69 23.21
N TRP A 23 25.81 21.12 23.06
CA TRP A 23 25.62 19.67 23.22
C TRP A 23 26.47 18.83 22.26
N ARG A 24 26.95 19.44 21.17
CA ARG A 24 27.77 18.80 20.13
C ARG A 24 29.22 18.60 20.53
N ASP A 25 29.74 19.45 21.40
CA ASP A 25 31.08 19.30 21.96
C ASP A 25 31.15 18.08 22.91
N ARG A 26 29.99 17.53 23.25
CA ARG A 26 29.85 16.33 24.06
C ARG A 26 29.67 15.12 23.14
N GLN A 27 30.75 14.37 22.96
CA GLN A 27 30.79 13.18 22.09
C GLN A 27 29.64 12.20 22.34
N TRP A 28 29.30 11.93 23.60
CA TRP A 28 28.20 11.01 23.95
C TRP A 28 26.82 11.51 23.47
N ALA A 29 26.58 12.83 23.50
CA ALA A 29 25.29 13.40 23.11
C ALA A 29 25.18 13.44 21.58
N ALA A 30 26.29 13.76 20.89
CA ALA A 30 26.40 13.64 19.44
C ALA A 30 26.15 12.20 18.98
N ASP A 31 26.80 11.21 19.58
CA ASP A 31 26.66 9.80 19.21
C ASP A 31 25.25 9.26 19.50
N LEU A 32 24.66 9.63 20.64
CA LEU A 32 23.28 9.27 20.96
C LEU A 32 22.28 9.88 19.96
N PHE A 33 22.47 11.15 19.61
CA PHE A 33 21.61 11.82 18.64
C PHE A 33 21.72 11.18 17.25
N ARG A 34 22.94 10.89 16.79
CA ARG A 34 23.20 10.15 15.54
C ARG A 34 22.53 8.79 15.53
N PHE A 35 22.68 8.04 16.62
CA PHE A 35 22.05 6.74 16.78
C PHE A 35 20.52 6.87 16.67
N LYS A 36 19.92 7.84 17.37
CA LYS A 36 18.47 8.09 17.30
C LYS A 36 18.03 8.53 15.91
N LEU A 37 18.78 9.40 15.23
CA LEU A 37 18.48 9.81 13.86
C LEU A 37 18.47 8.66 12.86
N ARG A 38 19.40 7.70 13.01
CA ARG A 38 19.49 6.54 12.11
C ARG A 38 18.48 5.43 12.43
N SER A 39 17.97 5.38 13.66
CA SER A 39 17.15 4.27 14.15
C SER A 39 15.68 4.62 14.42
N THR A 40 15.34 5.90 14.53
CA THR A 40 14.00 6.33 14.96
C THR A 40 13.50 7.53 14.17
N THR A 41 12.18 7.57 13.93
CA THR A 41 11.51 8.76 13.40
C THR A 41 11.46 9.84 14.48
N LEU A 42 12.04 11.01 14.20
CA LEU A 42 11.94 12.16 15.08
C LEU A 42 10.71 12.99 14.74
N LEU A 43 9.95 13.36 15.76
CA LEU A 43 8.83 14.28 15.66
C LEU A 43 9.13 15.51 16.52
N PHE A 44 9.15 16.68 15.88
CA PHE A 44 9.29 17.97 16.55
C PHE A 44 7.91 18.62 16.63
N VAL A 45 7.35 18.78 17.84
CA VAL A 45 6.01 19.37 18.10
C VAL A 45 6.13 20.55 19.04
N GLY A 46 5.31 21.59 18.83
CA GLY A 46 5.24 22.76 19.72
C GLY A 46 6.23 23.88 19.38
N TYR A 47 7.01 23.72 18.33
CA TYR A 47 7.98 24.71 17.86
C TYR A 47 7.32 25.62 16.82
N GLY A 48 6.53 26.58 17.29
CA GLY A 48 5.90 27.61 16.45
C GLY A 48 6.64 28.95 16.43
N SER A 49 7.69 29.10 17.23
CA SER A 49 8.43 30.36 17.38
C SER A 49 9.68 30.40 16.50
N ASP A 50 10.19 31.60 16.24
CA ASP A 50 11.51 31.89 15.66
C ASP A 50 12.67 31.41 16.56
N GLU A 51 12.54 30.24 17.19
CA GLU A 51 13.54 29.67 18.08
C GLU A 51 14.76 29.20 17.28
N PRO A 52 15.90 29.91 17.37
CA PRO A 52 17.06 29.61 16.53
C PRO A 52 17.64 28.22 16.81
N GLN A 53 17.39 27.68 18.01
CA GLN A 53 17.88 26.38 18.45
C GLN A 53 17.23 25.22 17.68
N VAL A 54 15.94 25.32 17.37
CA VAL A 54 15.21 24.29 16.60
C VAL A 54 15.75 24.28 15.17
N LEU A 55 15.89 25.46 14.58
CA LEU A 55 16.44 25.59 13.24
C LEU A 55 17.87 25.05 13.17
N HIS A 56 18.71 25.41 14.12
CA HIS A 56 20.06 24.89 14.22
C HIS A 56 20.03 23.36 14.34
N THR A 57 19.26 22.82 15.27
CA THR A 57 19.12 21.36 15.46
C THR A 57 18.69 20.65 14.18
N ILE A 58 17.72 21.19 13.44
CA ILE A 58 17.24 20.61 12.17
C ILE A 58 18.31 20.71 11.07
N GLN A 59 19.02 21.83 10.94
CA GLN A 59 20.17 21.92 10.03
C GLN A 59 21.22 20.87 10.36
N LYS A 60 21.41 20.60 11.66
CA LYS A 60 22.35 19.59 12.16
C LYS A 60 21.87 18.16 11.89
N VAL A 61 20.57 17.92 11.90
CA VAL A 61 19.99 16.66 11.38
C VAL A 61 20.34 16.48 9.91
N PHE A 62 20.14 17.52 9.09
CA PHE A 62 20.42 17.45 7.65
C PHE A 62 21.91 17.26 7.36
N GLU A 63 22.80 17.92 8.10
CA GLU A 63 24.25 17.69 7.98
C GLU A 63 24.62 16.22 8.22
N GLU A 64 24.03 15.57 9.22
CA GLU A 64 24.37 14.18 9.56
C GLU A 64 23.76 13.17 8.57
N THR A 65 22.64 13.50 7.93
CA THR A 65 22.02 12.63 6.92
C THR A 65 22.60 12.84 5.51
N LYS A 66 23.35 13.93 5.27
CA LYS A 66 24.02 14.21 3.98
C LYS A 66 24.96 13.11 3.53
N ASP A 67 25.73 12.54 4.45
CA ASP A 67 26.76 11.53 4.12
C ASP A 67 26.14 10.23 3.58
N ASP A 68 24.87 9.94 3.92
CA ASP A 68 24.14 8.78 3.38
C ASP A 68 23.65 9.01 1.93
N PHE A 69 23.58 10.26 1.46
CA PHE A 69 23.05 10.61 0.13
C PHE A 69 24.13 10.62 -0.95
N ASP A 70 25.40 10.90 -0.60
CA ASP A 70 26.50 11.02 -1.56
C ASP A 70 26.92 9.70 -2.21
N ASN A 71 26.49 8.55 -1.67
CA ASN A 71 26.82 7.22 -2.20
C ASN A 71 25.75 6.63 -3.15
N ASN A 72 24.58 7.25 -3.28
CA ASN A 72 23.49 6.76 -4.13
C ASN A 72 23.38 7.57 -5.43
N ASN A 73 24.26 7.27 -6.39
CA ASN A 73 24.29 7.85 -7.74
C ASN A 73 23.12 7.39 -8.64
N VAL A 74 21.87 7.50 -8.19
CA VAL A 74 20.71 7.18 -9.04
C VAL A 74 19.55 8.12 -8.73
N GLY A 75 19.47 9.23 -9.46
CA GLY A 75 18.27 10.06 -9.50
C GLY A 75 18.08 10.70 -10.86
N SER A 76 17.02 10.32 -11.55
CA SER A 76 16.56 10.93 -12.80
C SER A 76 15.92 12.29 -12.47
N GLU A 77 16.14 13.32 -13.31
CA GLU A 77 15.62 14.71 -13.15
C GLU A 77 14.08 14.82 -12.99
N ASN A 78 13.33 13.72 -13.05
CA ASN A 78 11.88 13.67 -12.97
C ASN A 78 11.32 12.87 -11.79
N ASP A 79 12.16 12.35 -10.88
CA ASP A 79 11.66 11.61 -9.73
C ASP A 79 11.31 12.50 -8.54
N THR A 80 10.20 12.16 -7.88
CA THR A 80 9.68 12.87 -6.71
C THR A 80 10.52 12.54 -5.49
N ILE A 81 10.77 13.52 -4.62
CA ILE A 81 11.51 13.41 -3.35
C ILE A 81 11.26 12.11 -2.57
N PHE A 82 10.01 11.65 -2.53
CA PHE A 82 9.57 10.46 -1.81
C PHE A 82 10.09 9.12 -2.35
N LYS A 83 10.55 9.08 -3.61
CA LYS A 83 11.00 7.85 -4.27
C LYS A 83 12.38 7.38 -3.83
N GLU A 84 13.30 8.32 -3.58
CA GLU A 84 14.73 8.02 -3.45
C GLU A 84 15.18 7.97 -1.99
N TYR A 85 14.56 8.75 -1.11
CA TYR A 85 15.10 8.98 0.25
C TYR A 85 14.23 8.34 1.33
N SER A 86 14.85 7.71 2.33
CA SER A 86 14.16 7.07 3.46
C SER A 86 13.91 8.01 4.64
N ASN A 87 14.66 9.11 4.74
CA ASN A 87 14.69 10.00 5.91
C ASN A 87 14.21 11.42 5.56
N ILE A 88 13.12 11.50 4.80
CA ILE A 88 12.60 12.78 4.32
C ILE A 88 11.88 13.51 5.45
N PRO A 89 12.24 14.78 5.74
CA PRO A 89 11.53 15.57 6.74
C PRO A 89 10.15 15.93 6.20
N ILE A 90 9.14 15.77 7.06
CA ILE A 90 7.77 16.20 6.78
C ILE A 90 7.47 17.35 7.73
N ILE A 91 7.11 18.50 7.15
CA ILE A 91 6.89 19.73 7.89
C ILE A 91 5.40 20.02 7.85
N SER A 92 4.75 20.08 9.02
CA SER A 92 3.34 20.45 9.12
C SER A 92 3.22 21.87 9.64
N SER A 93 2.38 22.69 8.99
CA SER A 93 2.08 24.07 9.42
C SER A 93 0.62 24.16 9.85
N TYR A 94 0.36 24.76 11.02
CA TYR A 94 -0.99 25.09 11.49
C TYR A 94 -1.55 26.31 10.77
N GLU A 95 -0.67 27.22 10.32
CA GLU A 95 -1.08 28.39 9.56
C GLU A 95 -1.28 28.03 8.08
N LYS A 96 -2.29 28.68 7.47
CA LYS A 96 -2.62 28.55 6.05
C LYS A 96 -1.42 28.79 5.15
N ASP A 97 -0.58 29.75 5.54
CA ASP A 97 0.68 30.05 4.88
C ASP A 97 1.84 29.57 5.76
N PRO A 98 2.74 28.71 5.24
CA PRO A 98 3.86 28.24 6.04
C PRO A 98 4.80 29.41 6.35
N SER A 99 5.24 29.47 7.62
CA SER A 99 6.22 30.44 8.10
C SER A 99 7.51 30.44 7.27
N PHE A 100 8.30 31.51 7.38
CA PHE A 100 9.62 31.58 6.76
C PHE A 100 10.50 30.40 7.19
N VAL A 101 10.46 30.03 8.47
CA VAL A 101 11.22 28.93 9.05
C VAL A 101 10.84 27.59 8.40
N HIS A 102 9.55 27.29 8.25
CA HIS A 102 9.09 26.09 7.54
C HIS A 102 9.62 26.01 6.10
N LYS A 103 9.50 27.12 5.37
CA LYS A 103 9.99 27.23 3.99
C LYS A 103 11.51 27.07 3.91
N TYR A 104 12.23 27.69 4.84
CA TYR A 104 13.70 27.64 4.89
C TYR A 104 14.20 26.24 5.22
N ILE A 105 13.60 25.54 6.19
CA ILE A 105 13.93 24.14 6.51
C ILE A 105 13.70 23.25 5.28
N ALA A 106 12.52 23.35 4.65
CA ALA A 106 12.17 22.55 3.49
C ALA A 106 13.15 22.77 2.32
N ARG A 107 13.51 24.03 2.06
CA ARG A 107 14.49 24.40 1.02
C ARG A 107 15.88 23.90 1.36
N SER A 108 16.35 24.12 2.59
CA SER A 108 17.67 23.69 3.05
C SER A 108 17.84 22.17 2.90
N TYR A 109 16.79 21.40 3.16
CA TYR A 109 16.80 19.95 2.91
C TYR A 109 16.91 19.63 1.41
N CYS A 110 16.09 20.25 0.55
CA CYS A 110 16.18 20.01 -0.89
C CYS A 110 17.55 20.40 -1.46
N GLU A 111 18.13 21.52 -1.01
CA GLU A 111 19.47 21.98 -1.39
C GLU A 111 20.57 21.06 -0.87
N SER A 112 20.36 20.40 0.27
CA SER A 112 21.31 19.44 0.82
C SER A 112 21.46 18.16 0.01
N ILE A 113 20.48 17.87 -0.85
CA ILE A 113 20.43 16.66 -1.65
C ILE A 113 20.76 17.01 -3.10
N LYS A 114 21.82 16.41 -3.62
CA LYS A 114 22.19 16.54 -5.03
C LYS A 114 21.05 16.00 -5.90
N ASN A 115 20.67 16.75 -6.93
CA ASN A 115 19.68 16.39 -7.97
C ASN A 115 18.19 16.58 -7.67
N ILE A 116 17.80 17.22 -6.56
CA ILE A 116 16.39 17.61 -6.33
C ILE A 116 16.10 18.97 -6.97
N LYS A 117 14.94 19.10 -7.64
CA LYS A 117 14.46 20.39 -8.15
C LYS A 117 14.16 21.34 -6.99
N ASN A 118 14.64 22.58 -7.09
CA ASN A 118 14.39 23.67 -6.13
C ASN A 118 12.92 24.01 -5.89
N SER A 119 11.97 23.44 -6.63
CA SER A 119 10.53 23.59 -6.39
C SER A 119 9.91 22.48 -5.53
N SER A 120 10.60 21.34 -5.34
CA SER A 120 10.09 20.16 -4.66
C SER A 120 9.97 20.31 -3.14
N TRP A 121 10.54 21.36 -2.54
CA TRP A 121 10.38 21.64 -1.10
C TRP A 121 8.92 21.84 -0.71
N LYS A 122 8.06 22.28 -1.64
CA LYS A 122 6.62 22.44 -1.38
C LYS A 122 5.96 21.10 -1.05
N ASP A 123 6.45 20.00 -1.62
CA ASP A 123 5.90 18.66 -1.37
C ASP A 123 6.25 18.14 0.04
N LEU A 124 7.22 18.76 0.72
CA LEU A 124 7.61 18.47 2.10
C LEU A 124 6.71 19.16 3.13
N ILE A 125 6.05 20.25 2.72
CA ILE A 125 5.21 21.03 3.61
C ILE A 125 3.76 20.57 3.46
N LEU A 126 3.18 20.14 4.56
CA LEU A 126 1.76 19.91 4.73
C LEU A 126 1.14 21.22 5.23
N THR A 127 0.46 21.94 4.34
CA THR A 127 -0.33 23.12 4.68
C THR A 127 -1.80 22.73 4.72
N GLU A 128 -2.40 22.74 5.91
CA GLU A 128 -3.85 22.67 6.04
C GLU A 128 -4.34 23.94 6.73
N SER A 129 -5.47 24.47 6.26
CA SER A 129 -6.24 25.45 7.04
C SER A 129 -6.84 24.71 8.22
N THR A 130 -6.23 24.81 9.38
CA THR A 130 -6.73 24.16 10.59
C THR A 130 -7.58 25.12 11.41
N ASP A 131 -8.66 24.61 12.00
CA ASP A 131 -9.34 25.29 13.11
C ASP A 131 -8.34 25.50 14.26
N GLU A 132 -8.45 26.62 14.97
CA GLU A 132 -7.47 27.10 15.97
C GLU A 132 -7.24 26.14 17.17
N ASN A 133 -7.97 25.02 17.27
CA ASN A 133 -7.95 24.08 18.40
C ASN A 133 -7.92 22.59 17.97
N LEU A 134 -6.93 22.17 17.19
CA LEU A 134 -6.71 20.74 16.91
C LEU A 134 -6.00 20.04 18.08
N SER A 135 -6.54 18.90 18.51
CA SER A 135 -5.82 18.01 19.43
C SER A 135 -4.59 17.39 18.76
N ALA A 136 -3.58 17.02 19.56
CA ALA A 136 -2.37 16.36 19.08
C ALA A 136 -2.67 15.07 18.31
N ASP A 137 -3.64 14.28 18.78
CA ASP A 137 -4.06 13.05 18.11
C ASP A 137 -4.66 13.33 16.73
N SER A 138 -5.49 14.37 16.62
CA SER A 138 -6.09 14.78 15.34
C SER A 138 -5.02 15.27 14.36
N LEU A 139 -4.02 16.00 14.83
CA LEU A 139 -2.87 16.40 14.02
C LEU A 139 -2.07 15.20 13.52
N MET A 140 -1.67 14.30 14.43
CA MET A 140 -0.87 13.13 14.05
C MET A 140 -1.61 12.23 13.07
N ARG A 141 -2.93 12.11 13.26
CA ARG A 141 -3.81 11.41 12.33
C ARG A 141 -3.78 12.03 10.93
N LYS A 142 -3.92 13.35 10.84
CA LYS A 142 -3.87 14.08 9.57
C LYS A 142 -2.52 13.90 8.87
N ILE A 143 -1.43 14.08 9.60
CA ILE A 143 -0.07 13.86 9.08
C ILE A 143 0.04 12.43 8.54
N TYR A 144 -0.34 11.43 9.34
CA TYR A 144 -0.28 10.03 8.94
C TYR A 144 -1.07 9.76 7.65
N ASN A 145 -2.29 10.28 7.54
CA ASN A 145 -3.12 10.14 6.35
C ASN A 145 -2.48 10.79 5.11
N GLU A 146 -1.93 12.00 5.25
CA GLU A 146 -1.24 12.67 4.14
C GLU A 146 0.02 11.91 3.69
N VAL A 147 0.81 11.39 4.64
CA VAL A 147 1.95 10.51 4.31
C VAL A 147 1.47 9.26 3.58
N LEU A 148 0.41 8.63 4.07
CA LEU A 148 -0.12 7.41 3.48
C LEU A 148 -0.64 7.64 2.05
N VAL A 149 -1.39 8.72 1.82
CA VAL A 149 -1.87 9.12 0.49
C VAL A 149 -0.70 9.32 -0.48
N LYS A 150 0.39 9.95 -0.02
CA LYS A 150 1.62 10.12 -0.82
C LYS A 150 2.28 8.78 -1.15
N LEU A 151 2.45 7.89 -0.16
CA LEU A 151 3.04 6.56 -0.35
C LEU A 151 2.21 5.70 -1.32
N VAL A 152 0.89 5.72 -1.18
CA VAL A 152 -0.03 5.02 -2.08
C VAL A 152 0.03 5.63 -3.49
N SER A 153 0.04 6.95 -3.61
CA SER A 153 0.17 7.64 -4.90
C SER A 153 1.47 7.29 -5.61
N GLU A 154 2.54 7.08 -4.86
CA GLU A 154 3.83 6.59 -5.37
C GLU A 154 3.74 5.12 -5.80
N ALA A 155 3.08 4.26 -5.03
CA ALA A 155 2.83 2.88 -5.41
C ALA A 155 2.08 2.79 -6.74
N LEU A 156 1.01 3.58 -6.92
CA LEU A 156 0.26 3.67 -8.17
C LEU A 156 1.13 4.16 -9.34
N ASP A 157 1.98 5.16 -9.11
CA ASP A 157 2.93 5.64 -10.12
C ASP A 157 3.93 4.57 -10.51
N TYR A 158 4.51 3.88 -9.52
CA TYR A 158 5.43 2.76 -9.71
C TYR A 158 4.80 1.69 -10.58
N SER A 159 3.58 1.24 -10.26
CA SER A 159 2.88 0.18 -10.99
C SER A 159 2.38 0.61 -12.37
N SER A 160 2.23 1.92 -12.63
CA SER A 160 1.82 2.42 -13.95
C SER A 160 2.92 2.32 -15.02
N LYS A 161 4.16 2.01 -14.63
CA LYS A 161 5.32 1.81 -15.52
C LYS A 161 5.36 0.36 -16.03
N GLU A 162 5.89 0.14 -17.24
CA GLU A 162 5.61 -1.06 -18.06
C GLU A 162 6.07 -2.41 -17.52
N THR A 163 6.90 -2.45 -16.48
CA THR A 163 7.54 -3.68 -15.96
C THR A 163 7.40 -3.88 -14.46
N ASN A 164 6.65 -3.00 -13.79
CA ASN A 164 6.74 -2.88 -12.33
C ASN A 164 5.63 -3.61 -11.57
N ALA A 165 4.55 -3.99 -12.26
CA ALA A 165 3.42 -4.70 -11.67
C ALA A 165 2.85 -5.73 -12.64
N THR A 166 2.80 -6.97 -12.20
CA THR A 166 2.41 -8.15 -13.00
C THR A 166 0.97 -8.08 -13.48
N PHE A 167 0.03 -7.57 -12.67
CA PHE A 167 -1.37 -7.44 -13.07
C PHE A 167 -1.57 -6.49 -14.26
N THR A 168 -0.68 -5.51 -14.45
CA THR A 168 -0.77 -4.56 -15.58
C THR A 168 -0.47 -5.20 -16.93
N ALA A 169 0.15 -6.39 -16.95
CA ALA A 169 0.35 -7.17 -18.16
C ALA A 169 -0.93 -7.93 -18.58
N TYR A 170 -1.83 -8.20 -17.63
CA TYR A 170 -3.08 -8.92 -17.88
C TYR A 170 -4.26 -7.98 -18.14
N VAL A 171 -4.33 -6.86 -17.42
CA VAL A 171 -5.47 -5.95 -17.50
C VAL A 171 -5.18 -4.86 -18.54
N PRO A 172 -5.95 -4.78 -19.63
CA PRO A 172 -5.76 -3.73 -20.63
C PRO A 172 -5.89 -2.34 -20.00
N ILE A 173 -5.20 -1.34 -20.56
CA ILE A 173 -5.25 0.07 -20.11
C ILE A 173 -5.07 0.31 -18.59
N ALA A 174 -4.62 -0.68 -17.80
CA ALA A 174 -4.46 -0.56 -16.35
C ALA A 174 -3.53 0.60 -15.98
N LYS A 175 -2.48 0.81 -16.77
CA LYS A 175 -1.56 1.95 -16.64
C LYS A 175 -2.28 3.30 -16.69
N TYR A 176 -3.26 3.45 -17.59
CA TYR A 176 -4.04 4.68 -17.73
C TYR A 176 -4.97 4.88 -16.53
N LEU A 177 -5.65 3.82 -16.12
CA LEU A 177 -6.53 3.82 -14.95
C LEU A 177 -5.77 4.14 -13.65
N LEU A 178 -4.61 3.54 -13.42
CA LEU A 178 -3.75 3.83 -12.26
C LEU A 178 -3.36 5.32 -12.21
N LYS A 179 -3.06 5.93 -13.36
CA LYS A 179 -2.78 7.37 -13.44
C LYS A 179 -4.02 8.22 -13.10
N ASN A 180 -5.21 7.78 -13.49
CA ASN A 180 -6.47 8.46 -13.16
C ASN A 180 -6.81 8.35 -11.66
N ILE A 181 -6.64 7.17 -11.06
CA ILE A 181 -6.81 6.95 -9.62
C ILE A 181 -5.80 7.81 -8.85
N ARG A 182 -4.56 7.88 -9.30
CA ARG A 182 -3.56 8.77 -8.67
C ARG A 182 -3.97 10.24 -8.73
N LYS A 183 -4.55 10.70 -9.84
CA LYS A 183 -5.04 12.09 -9.96
C LYS A 183 -6.19 12.36 -8.99
N SER A 184 -7.12 11.41 -8.82
CA SER A 184 -8.24 11.59 -7.88
C SER A 184 -7.80 11.75 -6.43
N PHE A 185 -6.63 11.22 -6.04
CA PHE A 185 -6.09 11.43 -4.69
C PHE A 185 -5.47 12.81 -4.46
N LYS A 186 -4.98 13.46 -5.53
CA LYS A 186 -4.34 14.78 -5.47
C LYS A 186 -5.32 15.95 -5.51
N ASP A 187 -6.44 15.76 -6.21
CA ASP A 187 -7.42 16.82 -6.42
C ASP A 187 -8.35 16.95 -5.20
N ASN A 188 -8.00 17.79 -4.23
CA ASN A 188 -8.89 18.13 -3.11
C ASN A 188 -10.20 18.85 -3.54
N LYS A 189 -10.28 19.25 -4.83
CA LYS A 189 -11.46 19.84 -5.48
C LYS A 189 -12.25 18.84 -6.34
N SER A 190 -11.91 17.55 -6.32
CA SER A 190 -12.49 16.55 -7.21
C SER A 190 -14.00 16.36 -7.03
N ASP A 191 -14.67 15.88 -8.09
CA ASP A 191 -16.05 15.39 -8.07
C ASP A 191 -16.38 14.58 -6.80
N GLY A 192 -17.61 14.71 -6.30
CA GLY A 192 -18.04 14.10 -5.03
C GLY A 192 -17.75 12.60 -4.91
N GLU A 193 -17.80 11.84 -6.01
CA GLU A 193 -17.51 10.40 -6.03
C GLU A 193 -16.03 10.06 -5.83
N LYS A 194 -15.12 10.84 -6.41
CA LYS A 194 -13.67 10.66 -6.24
C LYS A 194 -13.25 10.94 -4.80
N LYS A 195 -13.85 11.97 -4.20
CA LYS A 195 -13.67 12.28 -2.80
C LYS A 195 -14.20 11.15 -1.92
N LYS A 196 -15.41 10.63 -2.19
CA LYS A 196 -15.97 9.47 -1.48
C LYS A 196 -15.07 8.24 -1.51
N PHE A 197 -14.42 7.93 -2.64
CA PHE A 197 -13.48 6.80 -2.69
C PHE A 197 -12.22 7.04 -1.85
N LYS A 198 -11.65 8.25 -1.93
CA LYS A 198 -10.49 8.65 -1.10
C LYS A 198 -10.86 8.54 0.39
N ASP A 199 -12.04 9.05 0.76
CA ASP A 199 -12.55 8.96 2.13
C ASP A 199 -12.74 7.48 2.51
N LEU A 200 -13.39 6.64 1.70
CA LEU A 200 -13.59 5.23 2.01
C LEU A 200 -12.30 4.47 2.37
N ILE A 201 -11.21 4.69 1.63
CA ILE A 201 -9.97 3.93 1.81
C ILE A 201 -9.04 4.55 2.86
N PHE A 202 -9.09 5.87 3.06
CA PHE A 202 -8.21 6.59 3.99
C PHE A 202 -8.93 7.08 5.26
N ASN A 203 -10.23 6.81 5.40
CA ASN A 203 -10.93 7.10 6.64
C ASN A 203 -10.33 6.23 7.76
N ILE A 204 -10.28 6.85 8.93
CA ILE A 204 -9.76 6.22 10.15
C ILE A 204 -10.95 5.98 11.06
N ASP A 205 -11.21 4.71 11.39
CA ASP A 205 -12.24 4.35 12.35
C ASP A 205 -11.81 4.73 13.78
N ASP A 206 -12.51 5.70 14.35
CA ASP A 206 -12.32 6.23 15.70
C ASP A 206 -12.64 5.22 16.81
N ASN A 207 -13.39 4.16 16.49
CA ASN A 207 -13.89 3.22 17.50
C ASN A 207 -12.90 2.08 17.81
N LEU A 208 -11.75 2.03 17.13
CA LEU A 208 -10.77 0.97 17.30
C LEU A 208 -9.70 1.33 18.33
N LYS A 209 -9.26 0.33 19.10
CA LYS A 209 -8.13 0.46 20.05
C LYS A 209 -6.82 0.89 19.37
N ILE A 210 -6.67 0.61 18.07
CA ILE A 210 -5.58 1.09 17.23
C ILE A 210 -6.19 1.62 15.94
N PRO A 211 -6.30 2.94 15.75
CA PRO A 211 -6.90 3.53 14.56
C PRO A 211 -5.95 3.39 13.36
N TYR A 212 -6.24 2.43 12.48
CA TYR A 212 -5.60 2.35 11.16
C TYR A 212 -6.56 2.85 10.08
N PRO A 213 -6.07 3.47 9.01
CA PRO A 213 -6.88 3.66 7.82
C PRO A 213 -7.40 2.32 7.29
N GLU A 214 -8.63 2.34 6.80
CA GLU A 214 -9.30 1.12 6.32
C GLU A 214 -8.46 0.34 5.31
N ILE A 215 -7.74 1.02 4.41
CA ILE A 215 -6.88 0.33 3.43
C ILE A 215 -5.72 -0.45 4.07
N ILE A 216 -5.16 0.03 5.18
CA ILE A 216 -4.06 -0.67 5.87
C ILE A 216 -4.59 -1.91 6.58
N LYS A 217 -5.71 -1.76 7.28
CA LYS A 217 -6.40 -2.86 7.95
C LYS A 217 -6.79 -3.92 6.93
N PHE A 218 -7.52 -3.51 5.88
CA PHE A 218 -7.96 -4.39 4.79
C PHE A 218 -6.79 -5.13 4.16
N PHE A 219 -5.71 -4.43 3.81
CA PHE A 219 -4.53 -5.06 3.21
C PHE A 219 -3.90 -6.12 4.14
N SER A 220 -3.88 -5.88 5.45
CA SER A 220 -3.31 -6.80 6.44
C SER A 220 -4.15 -8.08 6.54
N TYR A 221 -5.48 -7.96 6.50
CA TYR A 221 -6.38 -9.11 6.38
C TYR A 221 -6.19 -9.88 5.06
N VAL A 222 -6.07 -9.18 3.93
CA VAL A 222 -5.82 -9.81 2.61
C VAL A 222 -4.46 -10.53 2.55
N LYS A 223 -3.47 -10.07 3.33
CA LYS A 223 -2.18 -10.75 3.53
C LYS A 223 -2.22 -11.89 4.54
N GLY A 224 -3.33 -12.06 5.27
CA GLY A 224 -3.55 -13.14 6.24
C GLY A 224 -3.07 -12.87 7.65
N ASP A 225 -2.71 -11.62 7.98
CA ASP A 225 -2.29 -11.26 9.33
C ASP A 225 -2.86 -9.88 9.71
N ALA A 226 -4.04 -9.88 10.32
CA ALA A 226 -4.74 -8.67 10.74
C ALA A 226 -3.99 -7.86 11.82
N LYS A 227 -3.02 -8.46 12.50
CA LYS A 227 -2.27 -7.80 13.59
C LYS A 227 -0.98 -7.15 13.11
N LYS A 228 -0.56 -7.44 11.88
CA LYS A 228 0.73 -7.00 11.35
C LYS A 228 0.55 -5.85 10.37
N TYR A 229 1.31 -4.78 10.59
CA TYR A 229 1.44 -3.72 9.61
C TYR A 229 2.35 -4.15 8.46
N PHE A 230 1.83 -4.07 7.24
CA PHE A 230 2.62 -4.25 6.02
C PHE A 230 2.90 -2.90 5.37
N SER A 231 4.18 -2.51 5.30
CA SER A 231 4.56 -1.23 4.72
C SER A 231 4.19 -1.11 3.24
N VAL A 232 3.57 0.01 2.85
CA VAL A 232 3.27 0.36 1.46
C VAL A 232 4.53 0.38 0.60
N ARG A 233 5.65 0.88 1.14
CA ARG A 233 6.93 1.01 0.42
C ARG A 233 7.48 -0.35 -0.03
N ASN A 234 7.29 -1.40 0.77
CA ASN A 234 7.75 -2.75 0.46
C ASN A 234 6.72 -3.58 -0.33
N ASN A 235 5.50 -3.07 -0.47
CA ASN A 235 4.37 -3.79 -1.08
C ASN A 235 3.70 -2.95 -2.19
N LYS A 236 4.46 -2.11 -2.90
CA LYS A 236 3.94 -1.15 -3.88
C LYS A 236 3.01 -1.79 -4.93
N GLU A 237 3.43 -2.91 -5.52
CA GLU A 237 2.64 -3.65 -6.50
C GLU A 237 1.32 -4.13 -5.91
N ALA A 238 1.38 -4.81 -4.76
CA ALA A 238 0.23 -5.38 -4.08
C ALA A 238 -0.80 -4.32 -3.67
N TYR A 239 -0.35 -3.18 -3.11
CA TYR A 239 -1.23 -2.06 -2.80
C TYR A 239 -1.86 -1.47 -4.07
N SER A 240 -1.10 -1.35 -5.15
CA SER A 240 -1.61 -0.80 -6.41
C SER A 240 -2.68 -1.69 -7.03
N GLU A 241 -2.46 -3.00 -7.03
CA GLU A 241 -3.39 -3.99 -7.53
C GLU A 241 -4.69 -4.02 -6.72
N LEU A 242 -4.57 -4.00 -5.39
CA LEU A 242 -5.73 -3.95 -4.50
C LEU A 242 -6.53 -2.67 -4.75
N ILE A 243 -5.88 -1.51 -4.72
CA ILE A 243 -6.56 -0.21 -4.90
C ILE A 243 -7.20 -0.11 -6.29
N PHE A 244 -6.54 -0.64 -7.32
CA PHE A 244 -7.09 -0.71 -8.67
C PHE A 244 -8.41 -1.48 -8.69
N LEU A 245 -8.46 -2.66 -8.09
CA LEU A 245 -9.67 -3.47 -8.06
C LEU A 245 -10.76 -2.83 -7.20
N LEU A 246 -10.42 -2.32 -6.01
CA LEU A 246 -11.35 -1.59 -5.16
C LEU A 246 -11.95 -0.36 -5.85
N TYR A 247 -11.15 0.39 -6.60
CA TYR A 247 -11.63 1.54 -7.36
C TYR A 247 -12.66 1.14 -8.42
N ILE A 248 -12.39 0.06 -9.16
CA ILE A 248 -13.35 -0.42 -10.17
C ILE A 248 -14.65 -0.89 -9.52
N LEU A 249 -14.56 -1.63 -8.41
CA LEU A 249 -15.75 -2.08 -7.66
C LEU A 249 -16.56 -0.91 -7.11
N PHE A 250 -15.87 0.10 -6.58
CA PHE A 250 -16.49 1.33 -6.12
C PHE A 250 -17.25 2.06 -7.24
N GLU A 251 -16.62 2.23 -8.40
CA GLU A 251 -17.28 2.86 -9.56
C GLU A 251 -18.47 2.03 -10.09
N LEU A 252 -18.39 0.70 -9.99
CA LEU A 252 -19.44 -0.22 -10.42
C LEU A 252 -20.69 -0.19 -9.53
N GLU A 253 -20.54 0.14 -8.25
CA GLU A 253 -21.62 0.30 -7.26
C GLU A 253 -22.03 1.77 -7.06
N ASN A 254 -21.53 2.70 -7.89
CA ASN A 254 -21.76 4.13 -7.73
C ASN A 254 -21.41 4.63 -6.30
N GLY A 255 -20.38 4.02 -5.71
CA GLY A 255 -19.87 4.31 -4.38
C GLY A 255 -20.54 3.61 -3.21
N ASP A 256 -21.53 2.74 -3.44
CA ASP A 256 -22.13 1.89 -2.39
C ASP A 256 -21.30 0.62 -2.17
N MET A 257 -20.15 0.78 -1.53
CA MET A 257 -19.20 -0.30 -1.28
C MET A 257 -18.82 -0.35 0.20
N GLU A 258 -18.97 -1.53 0.82
CA GLU A 258 -18.57 -1.78 2.19
C GLU A 258 -17.29 -2.64 2.21
N LEU A 259 -16.23 -2.12 2.85
CA LEU A 259 -14.99 -2.86 3.12
C LEU A 259 -15.09 -3.49 4.51
N LYS A 260 -14.92 -4.81 4.61
CA LYS A 260 -14.86 -5.48 5.90
C LYS A 260 -13.84 -6.62 5.88
N ASP A 261 -12.92 -6.61 6.82
CA ASP A 261 -11.86 -7.61 6.96
C ASP A 261 -11.09 -7.82 5.63
N ASN A 262 -11.23 -8.99 4.98
CA ASN A 262 -10.67 -9.28 3.66
C ASN A 262 -11.74 -9.39 2.56
N PHE A 263 -12.94 -8.86 2.75
CA PHE A 263 -14.02 -8.95 1.77
C PHE A 263 -14.74 -7.64 1.50
N VAL A 264 -15.37 -7.59 0.34
CA VAL A 264 -16.20 -6.48 -0.09
C VAL A 264 -17.55 -7.02 -0.54
N LYS A 265 -18.61 -6.31 -0.15
CA LYS A 265 -19.97 -6.61 -0.60
C LYS A 265 -20.33 -5.74 -1.80
N VAL A 266 -20.60 -6.39 -2.94
CA VAL A 266 -20.87 -5.75 -4.24
C VAL A 266 -21.92 -6.60 -4.97
N PHE A 267 -22.92 -5.99 -5.59
CA PHE A 267 -23.99 -6.65 -6.34
C PHE A 267 -24.74 -7.75 -5.55
N ASN A 268 -24.96 -7.53 -4.24
CA ASN A 268 -25.48 -8.53 -3.30
C ASN A 268 -24.63 -9.81 -3.19
N LYS A 269 -23.36 -9.77 -3.59
CA LYS A 269 -22.39 -10.85 -3.46
C LYS A 269 -21.26 -10.45 -2.51
N ILE A 270 -20.66 -11.44 -1.88
CA ILE A 270 -19.48 -11.27 -1.05
C ILE A 270 -18.27 -11.68 -1.89
N ILE A 271 -17.31 -10.77 -2.02
CA ILE A 271 -16.07 -10.96 -2.75
C ILE A 271 -14.94 -10.95 -1.74
N TYR A 272 -14.25 -12.07 -1.58
CA TYR A 272 -13.05 -12.20 -0.76
C TYR A 272 -11.81 -11.88 -1.58
N PHE A 273 -10.80 -11.33 -0.93
CA PHE A 273 -9.51 -10.99 -1.53
C PHE A 273 -8.42 -11.71 -0.76
N SER A 274 -7.43 -12.25 -1.48
CA SER A 274 -6.24 -12.79 -0.84
C SER A 274 -5.01 -12.73 -1.74
N PHE A 275 -3.83 -12.50 -1.16
CA PHE A 275 -2.54 -12.73 -1.82
C PHE A 275 -2.04 -14.18 -1.65
N ASP A 276 -2.66 -14.96 -0.76
CA ASP A 276 -2.29 -16.35 -0.50
C ASP A 276 -3.54 -17.26 -0.45
N LYS A 277 -3.47 -18.40 -1.12
CA LYS A 277 -4.57 -19.39 -1.10
C LYS A 277 -4.80 -19.98 0.29
N SER A 278 -3.78 -20.01 1.15
CA SER A 278 -3.90 -20.57 2.51
C SER A 278 -4.78 -19.72 3.43
N ASN A 279 -4.94 -18.43 3.15
CA ASN A 279 -5.61 -17.48 4.06
C ASN A 279 -7.13 -17.43 3.87
N VAL A 280 -7.70 -18.29 3.04
CA VAL A 280 -9.14 -18.34 2.72
C VAL A 280 -9.93 -19.11 3.77
N TYR A 281 -9.26 -19.69 4.75
CA TYR A 281 -9.83 -20.62 5.71
C TYR A 281 -10.14 -19.92 7.02
N GLU A 282 -11.42 -19.65 7.31
CA GLU A 282 -12.12 -20.23 8.49
C GLU A 282 -13.44 -19.54 8.88
N GLU A 283 -13.66 -18.26 8.56
CA GLU A 283 -14.64 -17.50 9.39
C GLU A 283 -16.09 -17.40 8.90
N ASP A 284 -16.43 -17.67 7.64
CA ASP A 284 -17.84 -17.50 7.20
C ASP A 284 -18.36 -18.60 6.27
N LYS A 285 -18.56 -19.79 6.85
CA LYS A 285 -19.22 -20.95 6.19
C LYS A 285 -20.76 -20.82 6.19
N SER A 286 -21.30 -19.61 6.01
CA SER A 286 -22.74 -19.36 6.01
C SER A 286 -23.33 -19.44 4.58
N ASN A 287 -23.62 -20.66 4.13
CA ASN A 287 -24.62 -21.02 3.11
C ASN A 287 -24.66 -20.29 1.73
N LYS A 288 -23.67 -19.48 1.34
CA LYS A 288 -23.71 -18.68 0.09
C LYS A 288 -22.53 -18.98 -0.84
N ASP A 289 -22.80 -18.98 -2.15
CA ASP A 289 -21.76 -18.97 -3.19
C ASP A 289 -20.83 -17.77 -2.96
N PHE A 290 -19.52 -18.01 -2.87
CA PHE A 290 -18.52 -16.96 -2.64
C PHE A 290 -17.55 -16.84 -3.81
N ILE A 291 -17.03 -15.63 -4.00
CA ILE A 291 -16.04 -15.31 -5.03
C ILE A 291 -14.75 -14.93 -4.33
N LEU A 292 -13.65 -15.57 -4.70
CA LEU A 292 -12.32 -15.24 -4.23
C LEU A 292 -11.51 -14.64 -5.37
N PHE A 293 -11.11 -13.38 -5.24
CA PHE A 293 -10.08 -12.77 -6.08
C PHE A 293 -8.70 -13.05 -5.49
N LEU A 294 -7.90 -13.83 -6.21
CA LEU A 294 -6.49 -14.01 -5.90
C LEU A 294 -5.69 -12.87 -6.54
N LEU A 295 -5.07 -12.08 -5.69
CA LEU A 295 -4.21 -10.97 -6.07
C LEU A 295 -2.74 -11.43 -6.15
N GLY A 296 -1.94 -10.70 -6.91
CA GLY A 296 -0.53 -10.97 -7.16
C GLY A 296 -0.30 -12.02 -8.24
N ASN A 297 0.97 -12.35 -8.46
CA ASN A 297 1.40 -13.32 -9.46
C ASN A 297 1.27 -14.76 -8.95
N VAL A 298 0.10 -15.11 -8.40
CA VAL A 298 -0.17 -16.47 -7.93
C VAL A 298 -0.43 -17.34 -9.15
N SER A 299 0.61 -18.02 -9.62
CA SER A 299 0.46 -19.02 -10.67
C SER A 299 -0.52 -20.10 -10.20
N ILE A 300 -1.70 -20.15 -10.81
CA ILE A 300 -2.64 -21.26 -10.62
C ILE A 300 -2.03 -22.43 -11.37
N VAL A 301 -1.24 -23.24 -10.67
CA VAL A 301 -0.69 -24.46 -11.28
C VAL A 301 -1.45 -25.69 -10.80
N GLU A 302 -1.74 -25.91 -9.51
CA GLU A 302 -2.23 -27.26 -9.11
C GLU A 302 -3.34 -27.34 -8.03
N ASP A 303 -3.66 -26.28 -7.27
CA ASP A 303 -4.41 -26.47 -6.01
C ASP A 303 -5.94 -26.33 -6.05
N SER A 304 -6.58 -25.99 -7.19
CA SER A 304 -8.06 -25.91 -7.19
C SER A 304 -8.73 -27.27 -6.91
N GLU A 305 -8.06 -28.37 -7.29
CA GLU A 305 -8.48 -29.73 -6.92
C GLU A 305 -8.09 -30.10 -5.49
N ARG A 306 -6.98 -29.58 -4.95
CA ARG A 306 -6.57 -29.83 -3.55
C ARG A 306 -7.43 -29.08 -2.54
N ILE A 307 -7.87 -27.86 -2.84
CA ILE A 307 -8.83 -27.12 -1.98
C ILE A 307 -10.15 -27.89 -1.91
N ARG A 308 -10.65 -28.42 -3.03
CA ARG A 308 -11.83 -29.31 -3.05
C ARG A 308 -11.58 -30.61 -2.28
N LYS A 309 -10.47 -31.30 -2.53
CA LYS A 309 -10.13 -32.57 -1.87
C LYS A 309 -9.86 -32.44 -0.37
N LYS A 310 -9.28 -31.33 0.08
CA LYS A 310 -9.06 -31.05 1.52
C LYS A 310 -10.39 -30.81 2.23
N ILE A 311 -11.30 -30.06 1.59
CA ILE A 311 -12.67 -29.91 2.08
C ILE A 311 -13.40 -31.28 2.09
N GLU A 312 -13.26 -32.11 1.05
CA GLU A 312 -13.83 -33.46 1.00
C GLU A 312 -13.24 -34.42 2.05
N ASN A 313 -11.95 -34.34 2.35
CA ASN A 313 -11.29 -35.16 3.37
C ASN A 313 -11.64 -34.74 4.80
N ASP A 314 -11.69 -33.44 5.10
CA ASP A 314 -12.16 -32.92 6.41
C ASP A 314 -13.64 -33.29 6.67
N ASN A 315 -14.40 -33.57 5.60
CA ASN A 315 -15.80 -34.03 5.66
C ASN A 315 -15.94 -35.54 5.92
N LEU A 316 -14.96 -36.35 5.51
CA LEU A 316 -14.97 -37.81 5.78
C LEU A 316 -14.77 -38.12 7.27
N GLU A 317 -14.06 -37.26 7.99
CA GLU A 317 -13.84 -37.39 9.43
C GLU A 317 -15.05 -36.92 10.28
N ASN A 318 -15.95 -36.09 9.73
CA ASN A 318 -17.10 -35.53 10.42
C ASN A 318 -18.44 -36.09 9.90
N LYS A 319 -18.72 -37.37 10.20
CA LYS A 319 -19.84 -38.19 9.67
C LYS A 319 -21.30 -37.73 9.94
N HIS A 320 -21.58 -36.54 10.46
CA HIS A 320 -22.95 -36.17 10.90
C HIS A 320 -23.49 -34.78 10.49
N LYS A 321 -22.96 -34.14 9.45
CA LYS A 321 -23.63 -32.95 8.87
C LYS A 321 -23.76 -33.08 7.36
N GLU A 322 -25.01 -33.13 6.86
CA GLU A 322 -25.31 -32.80 5.47
C GLU A 322 -24.90 -31.33 5.26
N ILE A 323 -23.77 -31.12 4.59
CA ILE A 323 -23.29 -29.78 4.22
C ILE A 323 -23.48 -29.64 2.72
N SER A 324 -24.25 -28.62 2.33
CA SER A 324 -24.41 -28.21 0.94
C SER A 324 -23.04 -27.85 0.35
N ILE A 325 -22.68 -28.51 -0.75
CA ILE A 325 -21.41 -28.25 -1.46
C ILE A 325 -21.48 -26.84 -2.05
N HIS A 326 -20.86 -25.86 -1.39
CA HIS A 326 -20.81 -24.48 -1.85
C HIS A 326 -19.84 -24.33 -3.02
N ASN A 327 -20.25 -23.59 -4.06
CA ASN A 327 -19.38 -23.32 -5.19
C ASN A 327 -18.54 -22.07 -4.91
N GLY A 328 -17.32 -22.26 -4.39
CA GLY A 328 -16.31 -21.21 -4.38
C GLY A 328 -15.73 -21.01 -5.78
N TYR A 329 -15.66 -19.76 -6.25
CA TYR A 329 -15.03 -19.41 -7.52
C TYR A 329 -13.75 -18.63 -7.29
N ILE A 330 -12.64 -19.16 -7.79
CA ILE A 330 -11.33 -18.50 -7.72
C ILE A 330 -11.11 -17.74 -9.02
N LEU A 331 -10.93 -16.43 -8.94
CA LEU A 331 -10.67 -15.54 -10.07
C LEU A 331 -9.27 -14.95 -9.97
N THR A 332 -8.58 -14.90 -11.11
CA THR A 332 -7.30 -14.18 -11.31
C THR A 332 -7.42 -13.23 -12.48
N TRP A 333 -6.54 -12.23 -12.57
CA TRP A 333 -6.49 -11.33 -13.74
C TRP A 333 -6.37 -12.07 -15.06
N LYS A 334 -5.53 -13.12 -15.09
CA LYS A 334 -5.39 -13.98 -16.26
C LYS A 334 -6.71 -14.64 -16.62
N SER A 335 -7.41 -15.26 -15.68
CA SER A 335 -8.72 -15.90 -15.94
C SER A 335 -9.77 -14.93 -16.50
N ILE A 336 -9.71 -13.65 -16.09
CA ILE A 336 -10.69 -12.62 -16.48
C ILE A 336 -10.38 -12.06 -17.87
N PHE A 337 -9.10 -11.79 -18.15
CA PHE A 337 -8.66 -11.00 -19.31
C PHE A 337 -7.92 -11.78 -20.41
N GLN A 338 -7.73 -13.10 -20.28
CA GLN A 338 -6.96 -13.90 -21.26
C GLN A 338 -7.46 -13.80 -22.73
N ASP A 339 -8.76 -13.62 -22.95
CA ASP A 339 -9.37 -13.48 -24.29
C ASP A 339 -10.24 -12.21 -24.33
N TYR A 340 -9.68 -11.08 -23.94
CA TYR A 340 -10.45 -9.85 -23.80
C TYR A 340 -9.91 -8.74 -24.71
N ASP A 341 -10.77 -8.27 -25.62
CA ASP A 341 -10.36 -7.42 -26.74
C ASP A 341 -10.85 -5.97 -26.64
N ASP A 342 -11.80 -5.67 -25.75
CA ASP A 342 -12.35 -4.32 -25.59
C ASP A 342 -11.48 -3.46 -24.67
N LEU A 343 -10.64 -2.63 -25.28
CA LEU A 343 -9.64 -1.80 -24.60
C LEU A 343 -10.22 -0.53 -23.93
N THR A 344 -11.53 -0.43 -23.75
CA THR A 344 -12.16 0.73 -23.09
C THR A 344 -12.28 0.55 -21.58
N ILE A 345 -12.37 1.67 -20.85
CA ILE A 345 -12.60 1.67 -19.38
C ILE A 345 -13.92 0.97 -19.06
N GLU A 346 -14.97 1.31 -19.81
CA GLU A 346 -16.30 0.76 -19.62
C GLU A 346 -16.33 -0.74 -19.93
N GLY A 347 -15.58 -1.18 -20.94
CA GLY A 347 -15.37 -2.60 -21.21
C GLY A 347 -14.78 -3.33 -20.00
N ILE A 348 -13.71 -2.80 -19.40
CA ILE A 348 -13.07 -3.42 -18.22
C ILE A 348 -14.03 -3.51 -17.04
N LYS A 349 -14.78 -2.44 -16.77
CA LYS A 349 -15.83 -2.41 -15.74
C LYS A 349 -16.86 -3.51 -16.01
N ASN A 350 -17.39 -3.57 -17.22
CA ASN A 350 -18.37 -4.57 -17.63
C ASN A 350 -17.82 -6.00 -17.57
N ARG A 351 -16.52 -6.18 -17.87
CA ARG A 351 -15.85 -7.48 -17.76
C ARG A 351 -15.75 -7.95 -16.32
N ILE A 352 -15.37 -7.06 -15.40
CA ILE A 352 -15.34 -7.36 -13.97
C ILE A 352 -16.75 -7.60 -13.42
N LYS A 353 -17.74 -6.81 -13.86
CA LYS A 353 -19.15 -7.03 -13.51
C LYS A 353 -19.66 -8.40 -13.98
N ASP A 354 -19.42 -8.80 -15.24
CA ASP A 354 -19.83 -10.12 -15.74
C ASP A 354 -19.07 -11.25 -15.03
N CYS A 355 -17.81 -11.06 -14.63
CA CYS A 355 -17.10 -12.08 -13.86
C CYS A 355 -17.64 -12.24 -12.43
N ILE A 356 -18.09 -11.16 -11.79
CA ILE A 356 -18.75 -11.23 -10.49
C ILE A 356 -20.14 -11.85 -10.62
N GLN A 357 -20.91 -11.49 -11.64
CA GLN A 357 -22.25 -12.02 -11.85
C GLN A 357 -22.24 -13.48 -12.30
N ARG A 358 -21.28 -13.87 -13.15
CA ARG A 358 -21.19 -15.20 -13.79
C ARG A 358 -19.78 -15.81 -13.69
N PRO A 359 -19.25 -16.03 -12.48
CA PRO A 359 -17.86 -16.45 -12.26
C PRO A 359 -17.51 -17.80 -12.90
N ARG A 360 -18.49 -18.70 -13.06
CA ARG A 360 -18.35 -20.00 -13.75
C ARG A 360 -17.71 -19.88 -15.15
N LYS A 361 -18.05 -18.83 -15.90
CA LYS A 361 -17.53 -18.62 -17.27
C LYS A 361 -16.01 -18.44 -17.30
N TYR A 362 -15.44 -17.92 -16.22
CA TYR A 362 -14.04 -17.51 -16.12
C TYR A 362 -13.18 -18.64 -15.56
N VAL A 363 -13.69 -19.34 -14.54
CA VAL A 363 -13.03 -20.53 -13.97
C VAL A 363 -12.90 -21.66 -15.01
N ALA A 364 -13.91 -21.85 -15.87
CA ALA A 364 -13.90 -22.91 -16.88
C ALA A 364 -12.88 -22.69 -18.01
N LYS A 365 -12.49 -21.44 -18.29
CA LYS A 365 -11.53 -21.10 -19.35
C LYS A 365 -10.10 -21.53 -19.00
N GLU A 366 -9.68 -21.33 -17.75
CA GLU A 366 -8.37 -21.80 -17.29
C GLU A 366 -8.24 -23.32 -17.45
N ARG A 367 -9.28 -24.08 -17.08
CA ARG A 367 -9.33 -25.55 -17.21
C ARG A 367 -9.19 -26.03 -18.67
N LYS A 368 -9.82 -25.34 -19.63
CA LYS A 368 -9.70 -25.69 -21.06
C LYS A 368 -8.30 -25.44 -21.62
N SER A 369 -7.64 -24.35 -21.20
CA SER A 369 -6.25 -24.06 -21.61
C SER A 369 -5.26 -25.10 -21.08
N ILE A 370 -5.50 -25.58 -19.86
CA ILE A 370 -4.68 -26.58 -19.17
C ILE A 370 -4.87 -27.95 -19.82
N ASN A 371 -6.11 -28.39 -20.07
CA ASN A 371 -6.38 -29.66 -20.75
C ASN A 371 -5.77 -29.71 -22.17
N LYS A 372 -5.73 -28.58 -22.89
CA LYS A 372 -5.07 -28.49 -24.19
C LYS A 372 -3.55 -28.60 -24.09
N ARG A 373 -2.94 -28.00 -23.05
CA ARG A 373 -1.49 -28.15 -22.76
C ARG A 373 -1.12 -29.58 -22.35
N PHE A 374 -1.90 -30.23 -21.48
CA PHE A 374 -1.67 -31.62 -21.10
C PHE A 374 -1.82 -32.57 -22.29
N LYS A 375 -2.82 -32.36 -23.15
CA LYS A 375 -3.00 -33.16 -24.37
C LYS A 375 -1.82 -32.99 -25.34
N ASN A 376 -1.32 -31.77 -25.50
CA ASN A 376 -0.13 -31.49 -26.32
C ASN A 376 1.16 -32.06 -25.70
N TYR A 377 1.31 -32.02 -24.37
CA TYR A 377 2.47 -32.59 -23.68
C TYR A 377 2.51 -34.12 -23.81
N LYS A 378 1.34 -34.76 -23.72
CA LYS A 378 1.18 -36.21 -23.93
C LYS A 378 1.47 -36.61 -25.38
N LEU A 379 1.01 -35.80 -26.35
CA LEU A 379 1.32 -35.99 -27.78
C LEU A 379 2.81 -35.74 -28.10
N SER A 380 3.50 -34.84 -27.39
CA SER A 380 4.94 -34.65 -27.55
C SER A 380 5.77 -35.74 -26.88
N SER A 381 5.34 -36.28 -25.73
CA SER A 381 6.00 -37.43 -25.08
C SER A 381 5.79 -38.75 -25.84
N GLU A 382 4.64 -38.90 -26.50
CA GLU A 382 4.36 -40.04 -27.40
C GLU A 382 5.17 -39.92 -28.70
N ARG A 383 5.44 -38.71 -29.21
CA ARG A 383 6.32 -38.50 -30.38
C ARG A 383 7.81 -38.65 -30.08
N SER A 384 8.26 -38.33 -28.86
CA SER A 384 9.65 -38.57 -28.44
C SER A 384 9.94 -40.04 -28.14
N SER A 385 8.92 -40.85 -27.85
CA SER A 385 9.07 -42.30 -27.64
C SER A 385 8.95 -43.15 -28.92
N THR A 386 8.51 -42.56 -30.04
CA THR A 386 8.44 -43.26 -31.34
C THR A 386 9.61 -42.96 -32.29
N ASN A 387 10.56 -42.08 -31.91
CA ASN A 387 11.71 -41.74 -32.76
C ASN A 387 13.02 -42.47 -32.41
N ASP A 388 13.01 -43.35 -31.40
CA ASP A 388 14.19 -44.17 -31.03
C ASP A 388 14.16 -45.60 -31.62
N VAL A 389 13.28 -45.88 -32.59
CA VAL A 389 13.22 -47.19 -33.28
C VAL A 389 13.37 -47.02 -34.80
N SER A 390 14.47 -46.43 -35.23
CA SER A 390 15.01 -46.60 -36.59
C SER A 390 16.43 -46.04 -36.70
N ASN A 391 17.39 -46.74 -36.10
CA ASN A 391 18.77 -46.78 -36.58
C ASN A 391 19.32 -48.18 -36.27
N THR A 392 19.20 -49.05 -37.26
CA THR A 392 20.03 -50.25 -37.47
C THR A 392 21.46 -49.88 -37.79
#